data_AF-A0A285ZX99-F1
#
_entry.id   AF-A0A285ZX99-F1
#
_cell.length_a   1.000
_cell.length_b   1.000
_cell.length_c   1.000
_cell.angle_alpha   90.00
_cell.angle_beta   90.00
_cell.angle_gamma   90.00
#
_symmetry.space_group_name_H-M   'P 1'
#
loop_
_entity.id
_entity.type
_entity.pdbx_description
1 polymer ?
#
loop_
_entity_poly.entity_id
_entity_poly.type
_entity_poly.pdbx_seq_one_letter_code
_entity_poly.pdbx_strand_id
1 'polypeptide(L)'
;MLSLLLCLGMNILLAQTVTTKSVKLDQNSIVRDEKGNIYPYAVWKKLTDNGDYGIRVNGNLSSDNPEFIVYALTEEQKATIKIKKEERAATLPKPRTSEVFKDGEKFRFDKMKDLNGVKYDFKKDTGKVVVFNFWFINCPPCKKEIPELNELVAKYKENKDIVFIAIALDDAYALTSFLKSIPFNYGIIPDGRFYADKHGVKAYPTHVVVGKDGLVKFSTIGLASNTVYWVEKTIKEQL
;
A
#
# COMPACT_ATOMS: atom_id res chain seq x y z
N MET A 1 15.53 35.38 -68.08
CA MET A 1 14.13 35.63 -67.67
C MET A 1 13.25 34.56 -68.31
N LEU A 2 12.96 33.47 -67.58
CA LEU A 2 11.80 32.61 -67.84
C LEU A 2 11.57 31.66 -66.65
N SER A 3 10.31 31.57 -66.24
CA SER A 3 9.61 30.50 -65.53
C SER A 3 9.91 30.16 -64.06
N LEU A 4 8.95 30.62 -63.25
CA LEU A 4 8.36 30.02 -62.05
C LEU A 4 8.31 28.47 -62.07
N LEU A 5 8.69 27.83 -60.97
CA LEU A 5 8.08 26.56 -60.54
C LEU A 5 8.10 26.45 -59.01
N LEU A 6 6.89 26.48 -58.43
CA LEU A 6 6.60 26.12 -57.05
C LEU A 6 6.95 24.64 -56.83
N CYS A 7 7.72 24.35 -55.78
CA CYS A 7 7.69 23.05 -55.12
C CYS A 7 7.50 23.27 -53.61
N LEU A 8 6.23 23.33 -53.18
CA LEU A 8 5.88 23.07 -51.78
C LEU A 8 6.07 21.57 -51.53
N GLY A 9 7.20 21.19 -50.95
CA GLY A 9 7.36 19.86 -50.38
C GLY A 9 6.64 19.77 -49.04
N MET A 10 5.38 19.32 -49.04
CA MET A 10 4.71 18.81 -47.83
C MET A 10 5.46 17.55 -47.36
N ASN A 11 6.29 17.69 -46.33
CA ASN A 11 6.77 16.53 -45.57
C ASN A 11 5.62 15.99 -44.72
N ILE A 12 4.88 15.03 -45.29
CA ILE A 12 3.91 14.23 -44.53
C ILE A 12 4.70 13.15 -43.77
N LEU A 13 4.54 13.19 -42.45
CA LEU A 13 4.96 12.22 -41.45
C LEU A 13 4.59 10.78 -41.83
N LEU A 14 5.47 9.84 -41.52
CA LEU A 14 5.05 8.53 -40.99
C LEU A 14 5.77 8.31 -39.67
N ALA A 15 5.21 8.87 -38.59
CA ALA A 15 5.48 8.35 -37.26
C ALA A 15 4.87 6.94 -37.21
N GLN A 16 5.71 5.92 -37.34
CA GLN A 16 5.30 4.55 -37.15
C GLN A 16 4.88 4.40 -35.69
N THR A 17 3.57 4.27 -35.46
CA THR A 17 3.03 3.90 -34.17
C THR A 17 3.46 2.46 -33.89
N VAL A 18 4.53 2.29 -33.12
CA VAL A 18 4.88 0.99 -32.55
C VAL A 18 3.77 0.63 -31.58
N THR A 19 2.86 -0.23 -32.02
CA THR A 19 1.85 -0.85 -31.17
C THR A 19 2.59 -1.84 -30.27
N THR A 20 2.96 -1.41 -29.07
CA THR A 20 3.50 -2.31 -28.04
C THR A 20 2.38 -3.26 -27.62
N LYS A 21 2.40 -4.50 -28.11
CA LYS A 21 1.54 -5.59 -27.66
C LYS A 21 1.74 -5.73 -26.14
N SER A 22 0.72 -5.37 -25.34
CA SER A 22 0.81 -5.44 -23.89
C SER A 22 0.85 -6.91 -23.46
N VAL A 23 1.95 -7.33 -22.83
CA VAL A 23 2.07 -8.71 -22.34
C VAL A 23 1.19 -8.91 -21.12
N LYS A 24 0.26 -9.87 -21.24
CA LYS A 24 -0.71 -10.19 -20.21
C LYS A 24 -0.21 -11.38 -19.39
N LEU A 25 0.16 -11.12 -18.15
CA LEU A 25 0.44 -12.14 -17.14
C LEU A 25 -0.85 -12.40 -16.35
N ASP A 26 -1.47 -13.57 -16.54
CA ASP A 26 -2.74 -13.96 -15.91
C ASP A 26 -2.79 -15.46 -15.55
N GLN A 27 -3.96 -15.95 -15.16
CA GLN A 27 -4.15 -17.34 -14.73
C GLN A 27 -3.85 -18.40 -15.81
N ASN A 28 -3.83 -18.01 -17.08
CA ASN A 28 -3.53 -18.88 -18.21
C ASN A 28 -2.04 -18.82 -18.59
N SER A 29 -1.25 -17.95 -17.97
CA SER A 29 0.17 -17.82 -18.26
C SER A 29 0.97 -19.02 -17.77
N ILE A 30 1.89 -19.48 -18.62
CA ILE A 30 2.86 -20.53 -18.26
C ILE A 30 4.00 -19.88 -17.49
N VAL A 31 4.09 -20.18 -16.20
CA VAL A 31 5.15 -19.67 -15.31
C VAL A 31 6.00 -20.84 -14.83
N ARG A 32 7.31 -20.74 -15.04
CA ARG A 32 8.29 -21.76 -14.64
C ARG A 32 9.35 -21.18 -13.71
N ASP A 33 10.02 -22.01 -12.91
CA ASP A 33 11.28 -21.60 -12.29
C ASP A 33 12.48 -21.78 -13.25
N GLU A 34 13.66 -21.38 -12.79
CA GLU A 34 14.92 -21.50 -13.54
C GLU A 34 15.33 -22.96 -13.81
N LYS A 35 14.69 -23.93 -13.15
CA LYS A 35 14.90 -25.38 -13.35
C LYS A 35 13.84 -25.98 -14.29
N GLY A 36 12.88 -25.19 -14.76
CA GLY A 36 11.83 -25.59 -15.68
C GLY A 36 10.54 -26.10 -15.03
N ASN A 37 10.44 -26.13 -13.69
CA ASN A 37 9.22 -26.58 -12.99
C ASN A 37 8.09 -25.58 -13.21
N ILE A 38 6.90 -26.06 -13.58
CA ILE A 38 5.73 -25.20 -13.82
C ILE A 38 5.02 -24.92 -12.50
N TYR A 39 4.68 -23.65 -12.27
CA TYR A 39 3.89 -23.20 -11.13
C TYR A 39 2.48 -22.84 -11.59
N PRO A 40 1.42 -23.41 -10.96
CA PRO A 40 0.05 -22.95 -11.17
C PRO A 40 -0.15 -21.50 -10.70
N TYR A 41 -1.19 -20.83 -11.22
CA TYR A 41 -1.53 -19.44 -10.87
C TYR A 41 -1.47 -19.14 -9.38
N ALA A 42 -2.19 -19.93 -8.57
CA ALA A 42 -2.26 -19.71 -7.13
C ALA A 42 -0.88 -19.77 -6.44
N VAL A 43 0.04 -20.58 -6.98
CA VAL A 43 1.37 -20.78 -6.38
C VAL A 43 2.30 -19.63 -6.75
N TRP A 44 2.48 -19.33 -8.05
CA TRP A 44 3.37 -18.25 -8.44
C TRP A 44 2.84 -16.89 -7.97
N LYS A 45 1.51 -16.71 -7.91
CA LYS A 45 0.93 -15.48 -7.40
C LYS A 45 1.33 -15.26 -5.95
N LYS A 46 1.21 -16.30 -5.11
CA LYS A 46 1.64 -16.30 -3.71
C LYS A 46 3.14 -16.03 -3.56
N LEU A 47 3.99 -16.58 -4.43
CA LEU A 47 5.45 -16.33 -4.42
C LEU A 47 5.81 -14.87 -4.74
N THR A 48 5.02 -14.21 -5.58
CA THR A 48 5.26 -12.80 -5.93
C THR A 48 4.64 -11.81 -4.95
N ASP A 49 3.60 -12.21 -4.22
CA ASP A 49 2.83 -11.31 -3.36
C ASP A 49 3.62 -10.82 -2.13
N ASN A 50 4.56 -11.61 -1.64
CA ASN A 50 5.47 -11.26 -0.54
C ASN A 50 6.72 -10.50 -0.99
N GLY A 51 6.88 -10.22 -2.30
CA GLY A 51 8.01 -9.45 -2.82
C GLY A 51 9.36 -10.17 -2.79
N ASP A 52 9.38 -11.48 -2.50
CA ASP A 52 10.59 -12.30 -2.51
C ASP A 52 10.94 -12.84 -3.90
N TYR A 53 9.95 -12.92 -4.79
CA TYR A 53 10.13 -13.42 -6.15
C TYR A 53 9.70 -12.37 -7.18
N GLY A 54 10.44 -12.28 -8.27
CA GLY A 54 10.11 -11.53 -9.47
C GLY A 54 9.62 -12.45 -10.59
N ILE A 55 8.98 -11.87 -11.59
CA ILE A 55 8.63 -12.54 -12.84
C ILE A 55 9.26 -11.80 -14.01
N ARG A 56 9.96 -12.53 -14.88
CA ARG A 56 10.50 -12.04 -16.15
C ARG A 56 10.02 -12.89 -17.31
N VAL A 57 10.02 -12.34 -18.51
CA VAL A 57 9.64 -13.08 -19.71
C VAL A 57 10.75 -14.04 -20.12
N ASN A 58 10.37 -15.23 -20.56
CA ASN A 58 11.23 -16.24 -21.15
C ASN A 58 11.09 -16.22 -22.68
N GLY A 59 12.11 -15.72 -23.37
CA GLY A 59 12.10 -15.66 -24.84
C GLY A 59 11.35 -14.44 -25.40
N ASN A 60 10.50 -14.66 -26.41
CA ASN A 60 9.94 -13.58 -27.23
C ASN A 60 8.65 -12.99 -26.61
N LEU A 61 8.75 -11.74 -26.20
CA LEU A 61 7.66 -10.93 -25.64
C LEU A 61 6.47 -10.75 -26.59
N SER A 62 6.70 -10.82 -27.91
CA SER A 62 5.67 -10.64 -28.95
C SER A 62 4.90 -11.92 -29.30
N SER A 63 5.25 -13.07 -28.69
CA SER A 63 4.53 -14.34 -28.85
C SER A 63 3.02 -14.18 -28.54
N ASP A 64 2.19 -15.03 -29.12
CA ASP A 64 0.77 -15.12 -28.74
C ASP A 64 0.61 -15.72 -27.33
N ASN A 65 1.55 -16.58 -26.94
CA ASN A 65 1.64 -17.17 -25.61
C ASN A 65 3.06 -16.94 -25.06
N PRO A 66 3.35 -15.78 -24.46
CA PRO A 66 4.65 -15.55 -23.82
C PRO A 66 4.81 -16.45 -22.60
N GLU A 67 6.00 -17.03 -22.44
CA GLU A 67 6.37 -17.79 -21.26
C GLU A 67 7.05 -16.90 -20.23
N PHE A 68 6.98 -17.30 -18.95
CA PHE A 68 7.51 -16.51 -17.85
C PHE A 68 8.38 -17.35 -16.92
N ILE A 69 9.40 -16.71 -16.34
CA ILE A 69 10.25 -17.26 -15.29
C ILE A 69 9.94 -16.54 -13.98
N VAL A 70 9.56 -17.29 -12.95
CA VAL A 70 9.57 -16.85 -11.55
C VAL A 70 10.95 -17.12 -10.96
N TYR A 71 11.53 -16.13 -10.28
CA TYR A 71 12.88 -16.22 -9.73
C TYR A 71 12.99 -15.48 -8.40
N ALA A 72 13.84 -15.98 -7.50
CA ALA A 72 14.09 -15.32 -6.23
C ALA A 72 14.83 -14.00 -6.44
N LEU A 73 14.38 -12.93 -5.80
CA LEU A 73 15.00 -11.62 -5.87
C LEU A 73 16.20 -11.56 -4.92
N THR A 74 17.31 -10.98 -5.40
CA THR A 74 18.42 -10.61 -4.53
C THR A 74 18.03 -9.42 -3.63
N GLU A 75 18.73 -9.24 -2.51
CA GLU A 75 18.47 -8.09 -1.63
C GLU A 75 18.67 -6.74 -2.34
N GLU A 76 19.62 -6.66 -3.28
CA GLU A 76 19.82 -5.48 -4.14
C GLU A 76 18.62 -5.23 -5.07
N GLN A 77 18.07 -6.29 -5.67
CA GLN A 77 16.88 -6.20 -6.52
C GLN A 77 15.66 -5.78 -5.70
N LYS A 78 15.47 -6.34 -4.50
CA LYS A 78 14.40 -5.95 -3.58
C LYS A 78 14.52 -4.47 -3.20
N ALA A 79 15.72 -4.01 -2.86
CA ALA A 79 15.98 -2.59 -2.55
C ALA A 79 15.65 -1.68 -3.75
N THR A 80 16.10 -2.05 -4.95
CA THR A 80 15.81 -1.30 -6.18
C THR A 80 14.32 -1.24 -6.49
N ILE A 81 13.59 -2.36 -6.36
CA ILE A 81 12.14 -2.42 -6.55
C ILE A 81 11.43 -1.52 -5.54
N LYS A 82 11.87 -1.55 -4.28
CA LYS A 82 11.32 -0.70 -3.22
C LYS A 82 11.49 0.78 -3.53
N ILE A 83 12.69 1.22 -3.94
CA ILE A 83 12.96 2.60 -4.35
C ILE A 83 12.04 3.01 -5.50
N LYS A 84 11.98 2.21 -6.58
CA LYS A 84 11.10 2.50 -7.74
C LYS A 84 9.63 2.56 -7.35
N LYS A 85 9.19 1.71 -6.42
CA LYS A 85 7.82 1.70 -5.90
C LYS A 85 7.54 2.99 -5.12
N GLU A 86 8.46 3.44 -4.28
CA GLU A 86 8.35 4.70 -3.53
C GLU A 86 8.34 5.91 -4.47
N GLU A 87 9.24 5.97 -5.46
CA GLU A 87 9.27 7.02 -6.50
C GLU A 87 7.94 7.09 -7.27
N ARG A 88 7.42 5.93 -7.69
CA ARG A 88 6.11 5.84 -8.34
C ARG A 88 5.00 6.30 -7.40
N ALA A 89 5.02 5.89 -6.13
CA ALA A 89 4.00 6.29 -5.16
C ALA A 89 3.96 7.81 -4.94
N ALA A 90 5.13 8.47 -5.00
CA ALA A 90 5.28 9.92 -4.90
C ALA A 90 4.68 10.69 -6.08
N THR A 91 4.65 10.10 -7.28
CA THR A 91 4.08 10.75 -8.48
C THR A 91 2.57 10.56 -8.60
N LEU A 92 2.00 9.59 -7.87
CA LEU A 92 0.56 9.36 -7.84
C LEU A 92 -0.17 10.46 -7.06
N PRO A 93 -1.41 10.82 -7.46
CA PRO A 93 -2.21 11.77 -6.70
C PRO A 93 -2.42 11.29 -5.26
N LYS A 94 -2.68 12.24 -4.36
CA LYS A 94 -3.03 11.94 -2.97
C LYS A 94 -4.24 10.98 -2.94
N PRO A 95 -4.20 9.91 -2.12
CA PRO A 95 -5.31 9.00 -1.91
C PRO A 95 -6.61 9.72 -1.55
N ARG A 96 -7.73 9.03 -1.73
CA ARG A 96 -9.06 9.56 -1.39
C ARG A 96 -9.14 9.88 0.11
N THR A 97 -9.21 11.16 0.43
CA THR A 97 -9.32 11.66 1.81
C THR A 97 -10.58 11.15 2.51
N SER A 98 -10.51 10.96 3.83
CA SER A 98 -11.69 10.68 4.63
C SER A 98 -12.59 11.91 4.74
N GLU A 99 -13.90 11.73 4.55
CA GLU A 99 -14.90 12.78 4.81
C GLU A 99 -15.08 13.07 6.31
N VAL A 100 -14.65 12.12 7.15
CA VAL A 100 -14.85 12.12 8.60
C VAL A 100 -13.70 12.80 9.35
N PHE A 101 -12.47 12.67 8.84
CA PHE A 101 -11.28 13.21 9.47
C PHE A 101 -10.67 14.27 8.56
N LYS A 102 -10.95 15.54 8.82
CA LYS A 102 -10.45 16.63 7.99
C LYS A 102 -9.10 17.14 8.50
N ASP A 103 -8.28 17.57 7.56
CA ASP A 103 -6.97 18.14 7.85
C ASP A 103 -7.08 19.38 8.75
N GLY A 104 -6.22 19.46 9.76
CA GLY A 104 -6.21 20.53 10.75
C GLY A 104 -7.27 20.44 11.85
N GLU A 105 -8.23 19.51 11.79
CA GLU A 105 -9.21 19.32 12.87
C GLU A 105 -8.59 18.58 14.06
N LYS A 106 -9.04 18.93 15.28
CA LYS A 106 -8.63 18.22 16.51
C LYS A 106 -9.16 16.78 16.48
N PHE A 107 -8.26 15.82 16.66
CA PHE A 107 -8.66 14.44 16.82
C PHE A 107 -9.31 14.21 18.20
N ARG A 108 -10.40 13.45 18.24
CA ARG A 108 -11.09 13.10 19.49
C ARG A 108 -10.53 11.80 20.05
N PHE A 109 -9.58 11.89 20.99
CA PHE A 109 -9.01 10.70 21.60
C PHE A 109 -9.99 10.00 22.55
N ASP A 110 -10.04 8.68 22.46
CA ASP A 110 -10.67 7.80 23.42
C ASP A 110 -9.62 7.07 24.25
N LYS A 111 -10.00 6.67 25.47
CA LYS A 111 -9.20 5.73 26.25
C LYS A 111 -9.37 4.35 25.64
N MET A 112 -8.26 3.73 25.26
CA MET A 112 -8.26 2.42 24.59
C MET A 112 -7.32 1.47 25.32
N LYS A 113 -7.54 0.17 25.13
CA LYS A 113 -6.65 -0.89 25.61
C LYS A 113 -6.46 -1.89 24.49
N ASP A 114 -5.21 -2.23 24.16
CA ASP A 114 -4.94 -3.25 23.15
C ASP A 114 -5.06 -4.68 23.70
N LEU A 115 -4.92 -5.66 22.79
CA LEU A 115 -4.89 -7.10 23.12
C LEU A 115 -3.78 -7.50 24.09
N ASN A 116 -2.68 -6.75 24.16
CA ASN A 116 -1.57 -6.99 25.07
C ASN A 116 -1.76 -6.29 26.43
N GLY A 117 -2.84 -5.52 26.57
CA GLY A 117 -3.18 -4.78 27.77
C GLY A 117 -2.52 -3.40 27.90
N VAL A 118 -1.82 -2.93 26.88
CA VAL A 118 -1.30 -1.56 26.81
C VAL A 118 -2.47 -0.59 26.77
N LYS A 119 -2.44 0.40 27.67
CA LYS A 119 -3.46 1.44 27.76
C LYS A 119 -3.00 2.68 27.00
N TYR A 120 -3.88 3.21 26.16
CA TYR A 120 -3.69 4.48 25.46
C TYR A 120 -4.65 5.52 26.05
N ASP A 121 -4.09 6.58 26.62
CA ASP A 121 -4.82 7.70 27.20
C ASP A 121 -4.13 9.01 26.77
N PHE A 122 -4.48 9.46 25.57
CA PHE A 122 -3.91 10.67 24.99
C PHE A 122 -4.65 11.90 25.49
N LYS A 123 -3.90 12.94 25.86
CA LYS A 123 -4.45 14.28 26.10
C LYS A 123 -4.77 14.96 24.75
N LYS A 124 -5.40 16.15 24.79
CA LYS A 124 -5.71 16.96 23.59
C LYS A 124 -4.48 17.25 22.72
N ASP A 125 -3.31 17.30 23.35
CA ASP A 125 -2.01 17.32 22.69
C ASP A 125 -1.29 16.04 23.12
N THR A 126 -0.90 15.24 22.15
CA THR A 126 -0.36 13.89 22.36
C THR A 126 1.12 13.92 22.75
N GLY A 127 1.85 14.94 22.29
CA GLY A 127 3.32 14.97 22.27
C GLY A 127 3.93 13.90 21.35
N LYS A 128 3.10 13.17 20.60
CA LYS A 128 3.48 12.03 19.76
C LYS A 128 2.71 12.05 18.44
N VAL A 129 3.33 11.59 17.37
CA VAL A 129 2.60 11.27 16.14
C VAL A 129 1.82 9.97 16.38
N VAL A 130 0.51 9.99 16.16
CA VAL A 130 -0.34 8.80 16.32
C VAL A 130 -0.93 8.40 14.98
N VAL A 131 -0.70 7.15 14.59
CA VAL A 131 -1.17 6.57 13.33
C VAL A 131 -2.28 5.59 13.65
N PHE A 132 -3.50 5.92 13.26
CA PHE A 132 -4.67 5.09 13.41
C PHE A 132 -5.01 4.34 12.12
N ASN A 133 -5.37 3.08 12.25
CA ASN A 133 -5.95 2.26 11.18
C ASN A 133 -7.26 1.64 11.67
N PHE A 134 -8.37 1.89 10.98
CA PHE A 134 -9.64 1.22 11.24
C PHE A 134 -9.83 0.08 10.25
N TRP A 135 -10.11 -1.13 10.74
CA TRP A 135 -10.16 -2.34 9.93
C TRP A 135 -11.02 -3.45 10.56
N PHE A 136 -11.15 -4.57 9.86
CA PHE A 136 -11.78 -5.80 10.38
C PHE A 136 -11.25 -7.05 9.65
N ILE A 137 -11.40 -8.23 10.25
CA ILE A 137 -10.82 -9.50 9.77
C ILE A 137 -11.25 -9.83 8.33
N ASN A 138 -12.54 -9.64 8.03
CA ASN A 138 -13.14 -9.92 6.73
C ASN A 138 -13.05 -8.74 5.75
N CYS A 139 -11.98 -7.94 5.85
CA CYS A 139 -11.67 -6.84 4.95
C CYS A 139 -10.51 -7.22 4.01
N PRO A 140 -10.77 -7.69 2.77
CA PRO A 140 -9.72 -7.96 1.79
C PRO A 140 -8.75 -6.79 1.54
N PRO A 141 -9.19 -5.53 1.37
CA PRO A 141 -8.25 -4.42 1.18
C PRO A 141 -7.37 -4.19 2.41
N CYS A 142 -7.90 -4.34 3.62
CA CYS A 142 -7.11 -4.21 4.86
C CYS A 142 -6.02 -5.30 4.92
N LYS A 143 -6.36 -6.55 4.62
CA LYS A 143 -5.38 -7.65 4.59
C LYS A 143 -4.25 -7.41 3.60
N LYS A 144 -4.55 -6.75 2.48
CA LYS A 144 -3.58 -6.46 1.42
C LYS A 144 -2.54 -5.41 1.82
N GLU A 145 -2.87 -4.47 2.71
CA GLU A 145 -1.92 -3.43 3.16
C GLU A 145 -1.11 -3.82 4.40
N ILE A 146 -1.55 -4.80 5.20
CA ILE A 146 -0.87 -5.21 6.44
C ILE A 146 0.64 -5.47 6.27
N PRO A 147 1.13 -6.18 5.23
CA PRO A 147 2.56 -6.41 5.07
C PRO A 147 3.37 -5.10 4.98
N GLU A 148 2.91 -4.14 4.19
CA GLU A 148 3.57 -2.84 4.03
C GLU A 148 3.46 -1.97 5.30
N LEU A 149 2.34 -2.07 6.01
CA LEU A 149 2.16 -1.40 7.30
C LEU A 149 3.09 -2.01 8.38
N ASN A 150 3.32 -3.32 8.36
CA ASN A 150 4.26 -3.98 9.25
C ASN A 150 5.71 -3.56 8.96
N GLU A 151 6.08 -3.41 7.69
CA GLU A 151 7.38 -2.82 7.31
C GLU A 151 7.52 -1.40 7.85
N LEU A 152 6.45 -0.60 7.78
CA LEU A 152 6.44 0.76 8.32
C LEU A 152 6.68 0.76 9.85
N VAL A 153 5.98 -0.11 10.60
CA VAL A 153 6.22 -0.25 12.05
C VAL A 153 7.67 -0.68 12.32
N ALA A 154 8.18 -1.66 11.57
CA ALA A 154 9.56 -2.15 11.74
C ALA A 154 10.59 -1.03 11.50
N LYS A 155 10.37 -0.16 10.51
CA LYS A 155 11.20 1.01 10.21
C LYS A 155 11.27 2.00 11.36
N TYR A 156 10.17 2.18 12.10
CA TYR A 156 10.03 3.17 13.16
C TYR A 156 10.07 2.58 14.59
N LYS A 157 10.40 1.30 14.75
CA LYS A 157 10.34 0.58 16.05
C LYS A 157 11.11 1.25 17.21
N GLU A 158 12.23 1.92 16.90
CA GLU A 158 13.07 2.59 17.90
C GLU A 158 12.60 4.02 18.20
N ASN A 159 11.74 4.59 17.37
CA ASN A 159 11.25 5.96 17.53
C ASN A 159 10.08 5.99 18.53
N LYS A 160 10.33 6.51 19.73
CA LYS A 160 9.32 6.60 20.81
C LYS A 160 8.33 7.74 20.63
N ASP A 161 8.51 8.61 19.64
CA ASP A 161 7.60 9.72 19.35
C ASP A 161 6.45 9.32 18.42
N ILE A 162 6.39 8.05 18.00
CA ILE A 162 5.35 7.53 17.11
C ILE A 162 4.59 6.41 17.82
N VAL A 163 3.27 6.39 17.68
CA VAL A 163 2.41 5.32 18.16
C VAL A 163 1.53 4.82 17.01
N PHE A 164 1.55 3.51 16.76
CA PHE A 164 0.72 2.85 15.76
C PHE A 164 -0.41 2.08 16.44
N ILE A 165 -1.66 2.42 16.13
CA ILE A 165 -2.86 1.85 16.76
C ILE A 165 -3.82 1.39 15.66
N ALA A 166 -4.22 0.11 15.69
CA ALA A 166 -5.19 -0.41 14.75
C ALA A 166 -6.46 -0.81 15.48
N ILE A 167 -7.56 -0.14 15.17
CA ILE A 167 -8.88 -0.33 15.76
C ILE A 167 -9.62 -1.35 14.89
N ALA A 168 -9.76 -2.56 15.42
CA ALA A 168 -10.44 -3.65 14.75
C ALA A 168 -11.90 -3.74 15.20
N LEU A 169 -12.84 -3.92 14.29
CA LEU A 169 -14.27 -4.07 14.66
C LEU A 169 -14.56 -5.37 15.42
N ASP A 170 -13.73 -6.38 15.21
CA ASP A 170 -13.89 -7.73 15.73
C ASP A 170 -13.54 -7.81 17.23
N ASP A 171 -14.09 -8.82 17.91
CA ASP A 171 -13.78 -9.08 19.32
C ASP A 171 -12.35 -9.64 19.51
N ALA A 172 -11.87 -9.62 20.76
CA ALA A 172 -10.53 -10.09 21.10
C ALA A 172 -10.28 -11.57 20.76
N TYR A 173 -11.30 -12.43 20.83
CA TYR A 173 -11.17 -13.86 20.57
C TYR A 173 -10.92 -14.12 19.08
N ALA A 174 -11.75 -13.53 18.21
CA ALA A 174 -11.61 -13.62 16.76
C ALA A 174 -10.25 -13.06 16.30
N LEU A 175 -9.84 -11.92 16.84
CA LEU A 175 -8.56 -11.29 16.51
C LEU A 175 -7.37 -12.17 16.88
N THR A 176 -7.38 -12.79 18.06
CA THR A 176 -6.31 -13.67 18.51
C THR A 176 -6.10 -14.84 17.54
N SER A 177 -7.18 -15.40 16.97
CA SER A 177 -7.06 -16.46 15.97
C SER A 177 -6.52 -15.93 14.64
N PHE A 178 -7.05 -14.80 14.16
CA PHE A 178 -6.64 -14.21 12.88
C PHE A 178 -5.16 -13.80 12.85
N LEU A 179 -4.67 -13.17 13.92
CA LEU A 179 -3.32 -12.62 14.01
C LEU A 179 -2.23 -13.70 14.02
N LYS A 180 -2.58 -14.97 14.27
CA LYS A 180 -1.65 -16.10 14.10
C LYS A 180 -1.28 -16.35 12.63
N SER A 181 -2.21 -16.08 11.71
CA SER A 181 -2.01 -16.31 10.28
C SER A 181 -1.57 -15.06 9.53
N ILE A 182 -2.09 -13.90 9.94
CA ILE A 182 -1.73 -12.60 9.35
C ILE A 182 -1.35 -11.66 10.50
N PRO A 183 -0.06 -11.64 10.91
CA PRO A 183 0.40 -10.74 11.95
C PRO A 183 0.20 -9.28 11.54
N PHE A 184 -0.31 -8.46 12.46
CA PHE A 184 -0.43 -7.02 12.27
C PHE A 184 0.20 -6.33 13.48
N ASN A 185 1.33 -5.66 13.25
CA ASN A 185 2.25 -5.21 14.31
C ASN A 185 1.88 -3.85 14.92
N TYR A 186 0.63 -3.41 14.74
CA TYR A 186 0.08 -2.24 15.41
C TYR A 186 -0.38 -2.62 16.83
N GLY A 187 -0.59 -1.64 17.70
CA GLY A 187 -1.39 -1.85 18.91
C GLY A 187 -2.83 -2.16 18.53
N ILE A 188 -3.23 -3.43 18.59
CA ILE A 188 -4.56 -3.87 18.12
C ILE A 188 -5.61 -3.64 19.21
N ILE A 189 -6.55 -2.74 18.96
CA ILE A 189 -7.70 -2.46 19.83
C ILE A 189 -8.86 -3.34 19.39
N PRO A 190 -9.36 -4.28 20.22
CA PRO A 190 -10.55 -5.08 19.92
C PRO A 190 -11.84 -4.28 20.14
N ASP A 191 -12.97 -4.85 19.73
CA ASP A 191 -14.32 -4.31 19.97
C ASP A 191 -14.50 -2.88 19.43
N GLY A 192 -13.79 -2.59 18.34
CA GLY A 192 -13.54 -1.24 17.86
C GLY A 192 -14.73 -0.57 17.18
N ARG A 193 -15.86 -1.27 17.04
CA ARG A 193 -17.10 -0.71 16.49
C ARG A 193 -17.55 0.53 17.25
N PHE A 194 -17.45 0.53 18.57
CA PHE A 194 -17.75 1.70 19.40
C PHE A 194 -16.94 2.93 18.99
N TYR A 195 -15.61 2.79 18.81
CA TYR A 195 -14.75 3.90 18.41
C TYR A 195 -15.02 4.33 16.96
N ALA A 196 -15.20 3.37 16.05
CA ALA A 196 -15.53 3.65 14.66
C ALA A 196 -16.83 4.46 14.53
N ASP A 197 -17.89 4.05 15.22
CA ASP A 197 -19.20 4.72 15.19
C ASP A 197 -19.12 6.12 15.81
N LYS A 198 -18.40 6.27 16.93
CA LYS A 198 -18.21 7.57 17.60
C LYS A 198 -17.45 8.58 16.74
N HIS A 199 -16.52 8.11 15.93
CA HIS A 199 -15.85 8.94 14.94
C HIS A 199 -16.67 9.12 13.68
N GLY A 200 -17.60 8.22 13.35
CA GLY A 200 -18.38 8.25 12.11
C GLY A 200 -17.72 7.47 10.96
N VAL A 201 -16.77 6.58 11.26
CA VAL A 201 -16.07 5.75 10.28
C VAL A 201 -17.00 4.68 9.71
N LYS A 202 -17.26 4.75 8.40
CA LYS A 202 -18.16 3.82 7.67
C LYS A 202 -17.48 3.07 6.51
N ALA A 203 -16.20 3.34 6.26
CA ALA A 203 -15.42 2.74 5.18
C ALA A 203 -14.10 2.19 5.72
N TYR A 204 -13.60 1.10 5.11
CA TYR A 204 -12.41 0.40 5.56
C TYR A 204 -11.51 0.00 4.38
N PRO A 205 -10.18 0.00 4.55
CA PRO A 205 -9.47 0.58 5.69
C PRO A 205 -9.66 2.10 5.75
N THR A 206 -9.64 2.67 6.96
CA THR A 206 -9.51 4.12 7.15
C THR A 206 -8.21 4.39 7.90
N HIS A 207 -7.36 5.24 7.36
CA HIS A 207 -6.12 5.67 8.01
C HIS A 207 -6.24 7.11 8.48
N VAL A 208 -5.64 7.42 9.62
CA VAL A 208 -5.52 8.79 10.15
C VAL A 208 -4.14 8.96 10.76
N VAL A 209 -3.43 10.02 10.37
CA VAL A 209 -2.20 10.45 11.05
C VAL A 209 -2.51 11.71 11.82
N VAL A 210 -2.28 11.66 13.13
CA VAL A 210 -2.46 12.77 14.06
C VAL A 210 -1.09 13.26 14.50
N GLY A 211 -0.84 14.57 14.39
CA GLY A 211 0.43 15.19 14.77
C GLY A 211 0.64 15.26 16.29
N LYS A 212 1.83 15.70 16.70
CA LYS A 212 2.18 15.93 18.12
C LYS A 212 1.26 16.95 18.81
N ASP A 213 0.69 17.85 18.01
CA ASP A 213 -0.29 18.87 18.39
C ASP A 213 -1.73 18.33 18.46
N GLY A 214 -1.96 17.03 18.29
CA GLY A 214 -3.29 16.42 18.34
C GLY A 214 -4.21 16.79 17.16
N LEU A 215 -3.70 17.44 16.11
CA LEU A 215 -4.46 17.74 14.88
C LEU A 215 -4.30 16.61 13.87
N VAL A 216 -5.36 16.33 13.13
CA VAL A 216 -5.30 15.44 11.96
C VAL A 216 -4.41 16.11 10.89
N LYS A 217 -3.44 15.36 10.38
CA LYS A 217 -2.48 15.81 9.34
C LYS A 217 -2.64 15.06 8.03
N PHE A 218 -3.20 13.87 8.11
CA PHE A 218 -3.55 13.05 6.96
C PHE A 218 -4.68 12.10 7.31
N SER A 219 -5.57 11.88 6.35
CA SER A 219 -6.56 10.81 6.42
C SER A 219 -6.83 10.25 5.03
N THR A 220 -7.18 8.97 4.95
CA THR A 220 -7.59 8.33 3.70
C THR A 220 -8.53 7.16 3.97
N ILE A 221 -9.35 6.82 2.98
CA ILE A 221 -10.27 5.68 3.05
C ILE A 221 -10.16 4.79 1.81
N GLY A 222 -10.29 3.48 2.04
CA GLY A 222 -10.12 2.47 1.01
C GLY A 222 -8.65 2.19 0.67
N LEU A 223 -8.44 1.21 -0.21
CA LEU A 223 -7.11 0.82 -0.65
C LEU A 223 -6.61 1.72 -1.79
N ALA A 224 -5.43 2.29 -1.62
CA ALA A 224 -4.66 2.94 -2.68
C ALA A 224 -3.21 2.45 -2.65
N SER A 225 -2.58 2.35 -3.82
CA SER A 225 -1.21 1.82 -3.95
C SER A 225 -0.15 2.71 -3.31
N ASN A 226 -0.47 3.97 -3.00
CA ASN A 226 0.43 4.93 -2.36
C ASN A 226 -0.02 5.32 -0.94
N THR A 227 -0.96 4.60 -0.31
CA THR A 227 -1.41 4.89 1.06
C THR A 227 -0.25 4.91 2.05
N VAL A 228 0.58 3.86 2.08
CA VAL A 228 1.69 3.76 3.04
C VAL A 228 2.75 4.85 2.82
N TYR A 229 3.00 5.22 1.56
CA TYR A 229 3.86 6.35 1.22
C TYR A 229 3.36 7.66 1.85
N TRP A 230 2.06 7.97 1.72
CA TRP A 230 1.49 9.19 2.29
C TRP A 230 1.45 9.17 3.82
N VAL A 231 1.15 8.02 4.43
CA VAL A 231 1.25 7.85 5.88
C VAL A 231 2.67 8.15 6.35
N GLU A 232 3.68 7.53 5.73
CA GLU A 232 5.09 7.75 6.11
C GLU A 232 5.53 9.19 5.87
N LYS A 233 5.18 9.78 4.73
CA LYS A 233 5.47 11.18 4.42
C LYS A 233 4.94 12.09 5.50
N THR A 234 3.69 11.92 5.90
CA THR A 234 3.09 12.73 6.96
C THR A 234 3.74 12.48 8.31
N ILE A 235 4.10 11.23 8.66
CA ILE A 235 4.86 10.97 9.89
C ILE A 235 6.15 11.81 9.91
N LYS A 236 6.93 11.78 8.82
CA LYS A 236 8.19 12.54 8.72
C LYS A 236 7.99 14.05 8.86
N GLU A 237 6.91 14.60 8.32
CA GLU A 237 6.57 16.02 8.42
C GLU A 237 6.16 16.44 9.85
N GLN A 238 5.84 15.49 10.74
CA GLN A 238 5.36 15.74 12.11
C GLN A 238 6.36 15.37 13.21
N LEU A 239 7.51 14.81 12.86
CA LEU A 239 8.60 14.50 13.79
C LEU A 239 9.46 15.74 14.02
#